data_AF-X6LEF4-F1
#
_entry.id   AF-X6LEF4-F1
#
_cell.length_a   1.000
_cell.length_b   1.000
_cell.length_c   1.000
_cell.angle_alpha   90.00
_cell.angle_beta   90.00
_cell.angle_gamma   90.00
#
_symmetry.space_group_name_H-M   'P 1'
#
loop_
_entity.id
_entity.type
_entity.pdbx_description
1 polymer ?
#
loop_
_entity_poly.entity_id
_entity_poly.type
_entity_poly.pdbx_seq_one_letter_code
_entity_poly.pdbx_strand_id
1 'polypeptide(L)'
;MYYDKQAFYYLNQNMNESYSLNKDRNGLIIDNCGQRLCMDVNELCWGLNELLSILMNASAQLFGWSLILYQMQVLSMGVMYLIIFGILFINIWLFASGMSWHSYRAFMHEYDFTSHILRTGEYSEIIALANAQKFEKYISLNRMNNIIRAIQNVAVYYIGMKTLLHLMKYIFMLIPFFLLWKAFIEQDISFGSITQVQLAFVQMIAV
;
A
#
# COMPACT_ATOMS: atom_id res chain seq x y z
N MET A 1 -25.47 39.34 -34.55
CA MET A 1 -25.51 38.75 -33.20
C MET A 1 -26.46 37.53 -33.18
N TYR A 2 -26.20 36.52 -34.02
CA TYR A 2 -27.08 35.34 -34.20
C TYR A 2 -26.32 33.99 -34.17
N TYR A 3 -24.99 34.02 -34.26
CA TYR A 3 -24.12 32.83 -34.23
C TYR A 3 -23.87 32.28 -32.81
N ASP A 4 -24.20 33.04 -31.78
CA ASP A 4 -23.89 32.70 -30.39
C ASP A 4 -24.80 31.57 -29.86
N LYS A 5 -26.07 31.55 -30.24
CA LYS A 5 -27.05 30.59 -29.73
C LYS A 5 -26.82 29.17 -30.24
N GLN A 6 -26.38 29.01 -31.49
CA GLN A 6 -26.08 27.70 -32.06
C GLN A 6 -24.80 27.13 -31.48
N ALA A 7 -23.74 27.94 -31.33
CA ALA A 7 -22.51 27.54 -30.67
C ALA A 7 -22.78 27.09 -29.22
N PHE A 8 -23.59 27.85 -28.48
CA PHE A 8 -24.02 27.46 -27.13
C PHE A 8 -24.82 26.15 -27.11
N TYR A 9 -25.69 25.92 -28.10
CA TYR A 9 -26.50 24.72 -28.19
C TYR A 9 -25.64 23.47 -28.48
N TYR A 10 -24.69 23.56 -29.41
CA TYR A 10 -23.77 22.46 -29.72
C TYR A 10 -22.80 22.18 -28.57
N LEU A 11 -22.31 23.22 -27.88
CA LEU A 11 -21.52 23.06 -26.67
C LEU A 11 -22.33 22.36 -25.57
N ASN A 12 -23.58 22.77 -25.36
CA ASN A 12 -24.45 22.17 -24.34
C ASN A 12 -24.81 20.71 -24.68
N GLN A 13 -25.00 20.38 -25.96
CA GLN A 13 -25.29 19.01 -26.41
C GLN A 13 -24.09 18.09 -26.23
N ASN A 14 -22.89 18.53 -26.64
CA ASN A 14 -21.64 17.76 -26.45
C ASN A 14 -21.24 17.62 -24.98
N MET A 15 -21.53 18.65 -24.17
CA MET A 15 -21.38 18.57 -22.72
C MET A 15 -22.35 17.54 -22.12
N ASN A 16 -23.63 17.53 -22.53
CA ASN A 16 -24.61 16.56 -22.02
C ASN A 16 -24.27 15.10 -22.38
N GLU A 17 -23.70 14.84 -23.55
CA GLU A 17 -23.20 13.49 -23.91
C GLU A 17 -22.00 13.10 -23.03
N SER A 18 -21.05 14.01 -22.81
CA SER A 18 -19.89 13.79 -21.92
C SER A 18 -20.31 13.60 -20.44
N TYR A 19 -21.35 14.31 -19.99
CA TYR A 19 -21.94 14.16 -18.65
C TYR A 19 -22.68 12.83 -18.45
N SER A 20 -23.14 12.18 -19.51
CA SER A 20 -23.82 10.88 -19.40
C SER A 20 -22.85 9.70 -19.29
N LEU A 21 -21.66 9.81 -19.88
CA LEU A 21 -20.56 8.84 -19.75
C LEU A 21 -19.77 8.97 -18.45
N ASN A 22 -19.82 10.14 -17.80
CA ASN A 22 -19.16 10.42 -16.53
C ASN A 22 -20.09 10.24 -15.32
N LYS A 23 -21.02 9.28 -15.30
CA LYS A 23 -21.86 9.05 -14.10
C LYS A 23 -21.57 7.69 -13.47
N ASP A 24 -21.28 7.69 -12.16
CA ASP A 24 -21.35 6.49 -11.32
C ASP A 24 -22.82 6.00 -11.25
N ARG A 25 -23.06 4.75 -10.80
CA ARG A 25 -24.39 4.18 -10.49
C ARG A 25 -25.25 5.07 -9.60
N ASN A 26 -24.63 6.00 -8.86
CA ASN A 26 -25.30 6.99 -8.00
C ASN A 26 -25.55 8.36 -8.67
N GLY A 27 -25.27 8.52 -9.96
CA GLY A 27 -25.55 9.74 -10.73
C GLY A 27 -24.58 10.91 -10.49
N LEU A 28 -23.47 10.68 -9.78
CA LEU A 28 -22.41 11.67 -9.55
C LEU A 28 -21.55 11.85 -10.80
N ILE A 29 -21.30 13.09 -11.20
CA ILE A 29 -20.41 13.45 -12.31
C ILE A 29 -18.97 13.13 -11.89
N ILE A 30 -18.38 12.10 -12.49
CA ILE A 30 -16.99 11.69 -12.40
C ILE A 30 -16.19 12.64 -13.29
N ASP A 31 -15.64 13.70 -12.70
CA ASP A 31 -14.68 14.54 -13.43
C ASP A 31 -13.41 13.72 -13.71
N ASN A 32 -12.97 13.74 -14.97
CA ASN A 32 -11.71 13.14 -15.45
C ASN A 32 -11.58 11.60 -15.29
N CYS A 33 -12.61 10.85 -15.74
CA CYS A 33 -12.62 9.39 -15.72
C CYS A 33 -11.44 8.75 -16.47
N GLY A 34 -10.99 9.34 -17.58
CA GLY A 34 -9.85 8.84 -18.37
C GLY A 34 -8.54 8.86 -17.60
N GLN A 35 -8.22 9.96 -16.89
CA GLN A 35 -7.02 10.02 -16.06
C GLN A 35 -7.10 9.04 -14.88
N ARG A 36 -8.27 8.89 -14.25
CA ARG A 36 -8.48 7.90 -13.18
C ARG A 36 -8.21 6.49 -13.67
N LEU A 37 -8.79 6.11 -14.82
CA LEU A 37 -8.57 4.79 -15.39
C LEU A 37 -7.09 4.53 -15.72
N CYS A 38 -6.39 5.51 -16.29
CA CYS A 38 -4.96 5.38 -16.57
C CYS A 38 -4.11 5.26 -15.29
N MET A 39 -4.44 6.03 -14.24
CA MET A 39 -3.77 5.96 -12.94
C MET A 39 -4.03 4.62 -12.25
N ASP A 40 -5.29 4.19 -12.18
CA ASP A 40 -5.69 2.90 -11.59
C ASP A 40 -5.06 1.71 -12.31
N VAL A 41 -5.02 1.73 -13.65
CA VAL A 41 -4.36 0.67 -14.45
C VAL A 41 -2.86 0.64 -14.17
N ASN A 42 -2.21 1.80 -14.12
CA ASN A 42 -0.78 1.86 -13.82
C ASN A 42 -0.50 1.34 -12.40
N GLU A 43 -1.24 1.81 -11.39
CA GLU A 43 -1.11 1.34 -10.01
C GLU A 43 -1.38 -0.16 -9.87
N LEU A 44 -2.36 -0.70 -10.59
CA LEU A 44 -2.63 -2.13 -10.63
C LEU A 44 -1.47 -2.90 -11.25
N CYS A 45 -0.95 -2.46 -12.40
CA CYS A 45 0.17 -3.12 -13.07
C CYS A 45 1.43 -3.13 -12.20
N TRP A 46 1.80 -1.98 -11.61
CA TRP A 46 2.93 -1.89 -10.70
C TRP A 46 2.72 -2.72 -9.44
N GLY A 47 1.54 -2.61 -8.82
CA GLY A 47 1.20 -3.36 -7.62
C GLY A 47 1.20 -4.87 -7.82
N LEU A 48 0.68 -5.37 -8.95
CA LEU A 48 0.72 -6.80 -9.29
C LEU A 48 2.15 -7.28 -9.56
N ASN A 49 2.96 -6.49 -10.26
CA ASN A 49 4.36 -6.84 -10.52
C ASN A 49 5.21 -6.87 -9.24
N GLU A 50 4.98 -5.92 -8.34
CA GLU A 50 5.63 -5.87 -7.03
C GLU A 50 5.17 -7.05 -6.15
N LEU A 51 3.87 -7.31 -6.08
CA LEU A 51 3.31 -8.46 -5.36
C LEU A 51 3.93 -9.78 -5.87
N LEU A 52 3.99 -9.96 -7.20
CA LEU A 52 4.59 -11.14 -7.80
C LEU A 52 6.06 -11.29 -7.41
N SER A 53 6.83 -10.20 -7.48
CA SER A 53 8.24 -10.18 -7.09
C SER A 53 8.44 -10.55 -5.62
N ILE A 54 7.60 -10.01 -4.73
CA ILE A 54 7.61 -10.34 -3.31
C ILE A 54 7.27 -11.82 -3.09
N LEU A 55 6.23 -12.34 -3.74
CA LEU A 55 5.82 -13.74 -3.63
C LEU A 55 6.88 -14.71 -4.15
N MET A 56 7.52 -14.40 -5.27
CA MET A 56 8.61 -15.21 -5.82
C MET A 56 9.82 -15.23 -4.88
N ASN A 57 10.20 -14.07 -4.33
CA ASN A 57 11.30 -13.99 -3.37
C ASN A 57 10.95 -14.73 -2.05
N ALA A 58 9.76 -14.51 -1.52
CA ALA A 58 9.26 -15.15 -0.31
C ALA A 58 9.24 -16.67 -0.42
N SER A 59 8.69 -17.19 -1.53
CA SER A 59 8.65 -18.62 -1.78
C SER A 59 10.04 -19.21 -1.93
N ALA A 60 10.93 -18.59 -2.70
CA ALA A 60 12.32 -19.05 -2.84
C ALA A 60 13.06 -19.11 -1.50
N GLN A 61 12.90 -18.09 -0.64
CA GLN A 61 13.51 -18.08 0.69
C GLN A 61 12.91 -19.15 1.61
N LEU A 62 11.58 -19.28 1.64
CA LEU A 62 10.92 -20.32 2.41
C LEU A 62 11.41 -21.70 1.98
N PHE A 63 11.41 -22.03 0.69
CA PHE A 63 11.89 -23.31 0.18
C PHE A 63 13.38 -23.53 0.48
N GLY A 64 14.24 -22.55 0.21
CA GLY A 64 15.69 -22.66 0.41
C GLY A 64 16.06 -22.91 1.86
N TRP A 65 15.53 -22.09 2.79
CA TRP A 65 15.82 -22.25 4.22
C TRP A 65 15.15 -23.48 4.83
N SER A 66 14.00 -23.91 4.30
CA SER A 66 13.34 -25.15 4.75
C SER A 66 14.16 -26.39 4.43
N LEU A 67 14.81 -26.45 3.25
CA LEU A 67 15.68 -27.56 2.89
C LEU A 67 16.89 -27.67 3.83
N ILE A 68 17.49 -26.53 4.21
CA ILE A 68 18.60 -26.50 5.17
C ILE A 68 18.16 -27.03 6.52
N LEU A 69 17.01 -26.58 7.03
CA LEU A 69 16.47 -27.04 8.31
C LEU A 69 16.14 -28.54 8.30
N TYR A 70 15.61 -29.04 7.18
CA TYR A 70 15.33 -30.47 7.01
C TYR A 70 16.61 -31.32 7.03
N GLN A 71 17.67 -30.89 6.32
CA GLN A 71 18.95 -31.60 6.31
C GLN A 71 19.60 -31.68 7.69
N MET A 72 19.37 -30.67 8.53
CA MET A 72 19.88 -30.62 9.90
C MET A 72 19.06 -31.47 10.89
N GLN A 73 18.07 -32.23 10.41
CA GLN A 73 17.19 -33.10 11.19
C GLN A 73 16.57 -32.42 12.42
N VAL A 74 16.33 -31.11 12.33
CA VAL A 74 15.88 -30.35 13.49
C VAL A 74 14.40 -30.66 13.73
N LEU A 75 14.13 -31.46 14.76
CA LEU A 75 12.80 -31.93 15.17
C LEU A 75 11.79 -30.77 15.41
N SER A 76 12.30 -29.55 15.55
CA SER A 76 11.52 -28.33 15.74
C SER A 76 10.94 -27.69 14.47
N MET A 77 11.17 -28.22 13.26
CA MET A 77 10.69 -27.60 12.00
C MET A 77 9.18 -27.28 12.00
N GLY A 78 8.34 -28.16 12.56
CA GLY A 78 6.89 -27.91 12.67
C GLY A 78 6.53 -26.75 13.62
N VAL A 79 7.24 -26.63 14.74
CA VAL A 79 7.08 -25.51 15.69
C VAL A 79 7.51 -24.19 15.02
N MET A 80 8.53 -24.25 14.16
CA MET A 80 9.02 -23.08 13.42
C MET A 80 7.99 -22.53 12.46
N TYR A 81 7.33 -23.38 11.67
CA TYR A 81 6.27 -22.94 10.78
C TYR A 81 5.08 -22.35 11.53
N LEU A 82 4.65 -22.97 12.63
CA LEU A 82 3.55 -22.43 13.44
C LEU A 82 3.86 -21.01 13.95
N ILE A 83 5.11 -20.78 14.37
CA ILE A 83 5.57 -19.47 14.80
C ILE A 83 5.55 -18.47 13.63
N ILE A 84 6.14 -18.80 12.49
CA ILE A 84 6.22 -17.92 11.32
C ILE A 84 4.83 -17.55 10.80
N PHE A 85 3.98 -18.55 10.57
CA PHE A 85 2.61 -18.32 10.10
C PHE A 85 1.76 -17.58 11.13
N GLY A 86 1.97 -17.83 12.43
CA GLY A 86 1.30 -17.08 13.49
C GLY A 86 1.64 -15.59 13.46
N ILE A 87 2.91 -15.24 13.25
CA ILE A 87 3.35 -13.84 13.16
C ILE A 87 2.77 -13.16 11.92
N LEU A 88 2.83 -13.83 10.77
CA LEU A 88 2.24 -13.31 9.53
C LEU A 88 0.75 -13.04 9.72
N PHE A 89 0.03 -13.97 10.35
CA PHE A 89 -1.38 -13.82 10.64
C PHE A 89 -1.66 -12.62 11.55
N ILE A 90 -0.90 -12.47 12.64
CA ILE A 90 -1.04 -11.34 13.58
C ILE A 90 -0.77 -10.00 12.86
N ASN A 91 0.27 -9.91 12.03
CA ASN A 91 0.60 -8.69 11.29
C ASN A 91 -0.49 -8.33 10.28
N ILE A 92 -0.95 -9.30 9.49
CA ILE A 92 -2.03 -9.08 8.53
C ILE A 92 -3.30 -8.64 9.27
N TRP A 93 -3.66 -9.33 10.35
CA TRP A 93 -4.88 -9.05 11.09
C TRP A 93 -4.87 -7.65 11.73
N LEU A 94 -3.74 -7.23 12.30
CA LEU A 94 -3.61 -5.92 12.96
C LEU A 94 -3.51 -4.74 11.99
N PHE A 95 -2.76 -4.89 10.89
CA PHE A 95 -2.36 -3.75 10.06
C PHE A 95 -3.03 -3.70 8.69
N ALA A 96 -3.47 -4.82 8.11
CA ALA A 96 -3.96 -4.83 6.73
C ALA A 96 -5.24 -4.02 6.53
N SER A 97 -6.20 -4.14 7.46
CA SER A 97 -7.49 -3.43 7.38
C SER A 97 -7.33 -1.92 7.57
N GLY A 98 -6.51 -1.50 8.54
CA GLY A 98 -6.22 -0.09 8.78
C GLY A 98 -5.44 0.55 7.64
N MET A 99 -4.36 -0.10 7.19
CA MET A 99 -3.50 0.44 6.13
C MET A 99 -4.27 0.56 4.81
N SER A 100 -5.04 -0.46 4.42
CA SER A 100 -5.85 -0.40 3.18
C SER A 100 -6.87 0.74 3.20
N TRP A 101 -7.56 0.94 4.33
CA TRP A 101 -8.50 2.05 4.50
C TRP A 101 -7.82 3.42 4.39
N HIS A 102 -6.69 3.61 5.08
CA HIS A 102 -5.97 4.89 5.04
C HIS A 102 -5.34 5.17 3.67
N SER A 103 -4.83 4.15 2.99
CA SER A 103 -4.32 4.27 1.62
C SER A 103 -5.43 4.66 0.66
N TYR A 104 -6.59 4.01 0.72
CA TYR A 104 -7.75 4.38 -0.08
C TYR A 104 -8.16 5.85 0.12
N ARG A 105 -8.18 6.32 1.37
CA ARG A 105 -8.49 7.73 1.67
C ARG A 105 -7.43 8.69 1.13
N ALA A 106 -6.15 8.33 1.17
CA ALA A 106 -5.09 9.14 0.60
C ALA A 106 -5.27 9.31 -0.91
N PHE A 107 -5.55 8.21 -1.62
CA PHE A 107 -5.87 8.24 -3.06
C PHE A 107 -7.07 9.13 -3.35
N MET A 108 -8.17 8.99 -2.60
CA MET A 108 -9.36 9.83 -2.81
C MET A 108 -9.07 11.32 -2.62
N HIS A 109 -8.28 11.69 -1.61
CA HIS A 109 -7.88 13.09 -1.41
C HIS A 109 -6.96 13.62 -2.52
N GLU A 110 -6.08 12.78 -3.07
CA GLU A 110 -5.23 13.13 -4.21
C GLU A 110 -6.04 13.38 -5.48
N TYR A 111 -7.03 12.52 -5.74
CA TYR A 111 -7.97 12.70 -6.85
C TYR A 111 -8.80 13.99 -6.71
N ASP A 112 -9.34 14.27 -5.52
CA ASP A 112 -10.09 15.50 -5.24
C ASP A 112 -9.25 16.78 -5.41
N PHE A 113 -7.95 16.70 -5.17
CA PHE A 113 -7.03 17.83 -5.36
C PHE A 113 -6.67 18.02 -6.83
N THR A 114 -6.32 16.93 -7.52
CA THR A 114 -5.92 16.98 -8.93
C THR A 114 -7.07 17.46 -9.82
N SER A 115 -8.28 16.94 -9.59
CA SER A 115 -9.50 17.42 -10.26
C SER A 115 -9.77 18.90 -9.99
N HIS A 116 -9.53 19.38 -8.77
CA HIS A 116 -9.68 20.79 -8.44
C HIS A 116 -8.71 21.67 -9.22
N ILE A 117 -7.44 21.30 -9.28
CA ILE A 117 -6.41 22.05 -10.02
C ILE A 117 -6.77 22.15 -11.50
N LEU A 118 -7.18 21.03 -12.11
CA LEU A 118 -7.60 21.02 -13.52
C LEU A 118 -8.75 22.00 -13.75
N ARG A 119 -9.78 21.94 -12.90
CA ARG A 119 -10.93 22.86 -12.97
C ARG A 119 -10.52 24.32 -12.76
N THR A 120 -9.65 24.61 -11.80
CA THR A 120 -9.13 25.97 -11.58
C THR A 120 -8.35 26.47 -12.80
N GLY A 121 -7.67 25.59 -13.53
CA GLY A 121 -7.02 25.90 -14.81
C GLY A 121 -8.02 26.23 -15.92
N GLU A 122 -9.02 25.36 -16.12
CA GLU A 122 -10.06 25.52 -17.15
C GLU A 122 -10.89 26.81 -16.96
N TYR A 123 -11.22 27.16 -15.72
CA TYR A 123 -12.03 28.34 -15.40
C TYR A 123 -11.19 29.54 -14.92
N SER A 124 -9.90 29.57 -15.24
CA SER A 124 -8.95 30.59 -14.77
C SER A 124 -9.36 32.02 -15.16
N GLU A 125 -9.94 32.21 -16.35
CA GLU A 125 -10.45 33.51 -16.81
C GLU A 125 -11.64 33.98 -15.96
N ILE A 126 -12.61 33.10 -15.70
CA ILE A 126 -13.78 33.41 -14.85
C ILE A 126 -13.34 33.74 -13.43
N ILE A 127 -12.40 32.96 -12.88
CA ILE A 127 -11.84 33.20 -11.55
C ILE A 127 -11.12 34.55 -11.49
N ALA A 128 -10.40 34.92 -12.56
CA ALA A 128 -9.73 36.21 -12.66
C ALA A 128 -10.73 37.37 -12.75
N LEU A 129 -11.75 37.25 -13.60
CA LEU A 129 -12.82 38.23 -13.74
C LEU A 129 -13.61 38.43 -12.44
N ALA A 130 -13.82 37.35 -11.68
CA ALA A 130 -14.50 37.38 -10.38
C ALA A 130 -13.59 37.82 -9.21
N ASN A 131 -12.28 38.06 -9.43
CA ASN A 131 -11.29 38.33 -8.38
C ASN A 131 -11.27 37.27 -7.25
N ALA A 132 -11.56 36.01 -7.59
CA ALA A 132 -11.69 34.91 -6.65
C ALA A 132 -10.38 34.14 -6.39
N GLN A 133 -9.23 34.63 -6.87
CA GLN A 133 -7.96 33.90 -6.85
C GLN A 133 -7.51 33.53 -5.43
N LYS A 134 -7.71 34.44 -4.45
CA LYS A 134 -7.35 34.18 -3.05
C LYS A 134 -8.17 33.03 -2.44
N PHE A 135 -9.45 32.95 -2.81
CA PHE A 135 -10.36 31.91 -2.32
C PHE A 135 -10.01 30.54 -2.92
N GLU A 136 -9.78 30.47 -4.22
CA GLU A 136 -9.33 29.23 -4.90
C GLU A 136 -8.00 28.73 -4.36
N LYS A 137 -7.05 29.65 -4.09
CA LYS A 137 -5.78 29.32 -3.44
C LYS A 137 -5.98 28.73 -2.04
N TYR A 138 -6.88 29.30 -1.25
CA TYR A 138 -7.19 28.80 0.09
C TYR A 138 -7.78 27.38 0.03
N ILE A 139 -8.72 27.12 -0.88
CA ILE A 139 -9.30 25.78 -1.07
C ILE A 139 -8.22 24.78 -1.48
N SER A 140 -7.38 25.12 -2.45
CA SER A 140 -6.29 24.26 -2.91
C SER A 140 -5.33 23.88 -1.79
N LEU A 141 -4.91 24.86 -0.97
CA LEU A 141 -4.07 24.61 0.20
C LEU A 141 -4.75 23.71 1.23
N ASN A 142 -6.05 23.90 1.46
CA ASN A 142 -6.80 23.06 2.39
C ASN A 142 -6.90 21.61 1.90
N ARG A 143 -7.13 21.39 0.60
CA ARG A 143 -7.14 20.04 0.00
C ARG A 143 -5.76 19.39 0.06
N MET A 144 -4.69 20.14 -0.22
CA MET A 144 -3.32 19.64 -0.08
C MET A 144 -3.01 19.23 1.36
N ASN A 145 -3.45 20.00 2.36
CA ASN A 145 -3.31 19.63 3.77
C ASN A 145 -4.06 18.34 4.11
N ASN A 146 -5.21 18.07 3.48
CA ASN A 146 -5.94 16.82 3.68
C ASN A 146 -5.17 15.61 3.11
N ILE A 147 -4.53 15.77 1.94
CA ILE A 147 -3.63 14.74 1.38
C ILE A 147 -2.49 14.46 2.35
N ILE A 148 -1.80 15.51 2.82
CA ILE A 148 -0.66 15.38 3.73
C ILE A 148 -1.07 14.62 5.00
N ARG A 149 -2.21 14.96 5.59
CA ARG A 149 -2.73 14.24 6.78
C ARG A 149 -3.08 12.79 6.46
N ALA A 150 -3.64 12.51 5.29
CA ALA A 150 -3.96 11.15 4.88
C ALA A 150 -2.69 10.29 4.70
N ILE A 151 -1.67 10.84 4.02
CA ILE A 151 -0.37 10.19 3.85
C ILE A 151 0.33 10.00 5.21
N GLN A 152 0.26 10.97 6.11
CA GLN A 152 0.80 10.83 7.47
C GLN A 152 0.15 9.66 8.22
N ASN A 153 -1.17 9.49 8.10
CA ASN A 153 -1.84 8.34 8.71
C ASN A 153 -1.34 7.02 8.12
N VAL A 154 -1.21 6.91 6.80
CA VAL A 154 -0.62 5.71 6.15
C VAL A 154 0.79 5.44 6.69
N ALA A 155 1.62 6.48 6.81
CA ALA A 155 2.98 6.37 7.33
C ALA A 155 3.02 5.85 8.78
N VAL A 156 2.11 6.29 9.65
CA VAL A 156 2.02 5.78 11.03
C VAL A 156 1.76 4.29 11.07
N TYR A 157 0.80 3.80 10.26
CA TYR A 157 0.53 2.35 10.16
C TYR A 157 1.73 1.58 9.58
N TYR A 158 2.37 2.13 8.56
CA TYR A 158 3.56 1.52 7.96
C TYR A 158 4.72 1.40 8.95
N ILE A 159 5.00 2.48 9.70
CA ILE A 159 6.03 2.50 10.74
C ILE A 159 5.67 1.52 11.86
N GLY A 160 4.41 1.48 12.30
CA GLY A 160 3.95 0.53 13.32
C GLY A 160 4.17 -0.92 12.91
N MET A 161 3.74 -1.29 11.71
CA MET A 161 3.95 -2.62 11.12
C MET A 161 5.44 -2.96 11.02
N LYS A 162 6.26 -2.05 10.44
CA LYS A 162 7.70 -2.29 10.30
C LYS A 162 8.41 -2.40 11.65
N THR A 163 8.01 -1.62 12.65
CA THR A 163 8.57 -1.69 14.00
C THR A 163 8.23 -3.02 14.66
N LEU A 164 6.99 -3.49 14.53
CA LEU A 164 6.58 -4.80 15.05
C LEU A 164 7.38 -5.92 14.38
N LEU A 165 7.52 -5.91 13.06
CA LEU A 165 8.32 -6.91 12.32
C LEU A 165 9.79 -6.92 12.79
N HIS A 166 10.41 -5.75 12.99
CA HIS A 166 11.77 -5.67 13.51
C HIS A 166 11.88 -6.20 14.95
N LEU A 167 10.98 -5.81 15.85
CA LEU A 167 10.95 -6.30 17.23
C LEU A 167 10.80 -7.82 17.26
N MET A 168 9.88 -8.35 16.45
CA MET A 168 9.69 -9.78 16.29
C MET A 168 10.99 -10.43 15.82
N LYS A 169 11.62 -9.95 14.75
CA LYS A 169 12.89 -10.48 14.26
C LYS A 169 13.96 -10.62 15.35
N TYR A 170 14.11 -9.64 16.24
CA TYR A 170 15.05 -9.73 17.37
C TYR A 170 14.64 -10.77 18.42
N ILE A 171 13.36 -10.89 18.74
CA ILE A 171 12.86 -11.93 19.66
C ILE A 171 13.10 -13.32 19.06
N PHE A 172 12.81 -13.49 17.76
CA PHE A 172 12.96 -14.77 17.05
C PHE A 172 14.41 -15.19 16.84
N MET A 173 15.33 -14.24 16.80
CA MET A 173 16.76 -14.52 16.82
C MET A 173 17.18 -15.33 18.06
N LEU A 174 16.44 -15.26 19.17
CA LEU A 174 16.75 -15.97 20.42
C LEU A 174 16.09 -17.35 20.52
N ILE A 175 14.98 -17.60 19.81
CA ILE A 175 14.19 -18.83 19.92
C ILE A 175 15.01 -20.10 19.61
N PRO A 176 15.85 -20.15 18.56
CA PRO A 176 16.67 -21.31 18.26
C PRO A 176 17.60 -21.70 19.41
N PHE A 177 18.13 -20.72 20.15
CA PHE A 177 18.95 -20.99 21.32
C PHE A 177 18.15 -21.67 22.42
N PHE A 178 16.92 -21.22 22.71
CA PHE A 178 16.08 -21.84 23.74
C PHE A 178 15.62 -23.25 23.34
N LEU A 179 15.24 -23.47 22.07
CA LEU A 179 14.78 -24.77 21.60
C LEU A 179 15.90 -25.80 21.55
N LEU A 180 17.09 -25.40 21.11
CA LEU A 180 18.23 -26.31 20.92
C LEU A 180 19.19 -26.33 22.12
N TRP A 181 18.91 -25.54 23.16
CA TRP A 181 19.74 -25.45 24.37
C TRP A 181 20.03 -26.83 24.99
N LYS A 182 18.98 -27.65 25.13
CA LYS A 182 19.11 -28.98 25.74
C LYS A 182 20.00 -29.90 24.89
N ALA A 183 19.75 -29.94 23.59
CA ALA A 183 20.52 -30.74 22.64
C ALA A 183 21.99 -30.26 22.49
N PHE A 184 22.25 -28.97 22.75
CA PHE A 184 23.61 -28.44 22.84
C PHE A 184 24.35 -28.92 24.08
N ILE A 185 23.71 -28.89 25.26
CA ILE A 185 24.31 -29.37 26.51
C ILE A 185 24.59 -30.87 26.44
N GLU A 186 23.70 -31.63 25.82
CA GLU A 186 23.82 -33.07 25.62
C GLU A 186 24.91 -33.44 24.57
N GLN A 187 25.56 -32.44 23.95
CA GLN A 187 26.58 -32.56 22.90
C GLN A 187 26.11 -33.21 21.58
N ASP A 188 24.80 -33.34 21.39
CA ASP A 188 24.23 -33.87 20.16
C ASP A 188 24.33 -32.89 18.98
N ILE A 189 24.45 -31.59 19.27
CA ILE A 189 24.45 -30.52 18.27
C ILE A 189 25.62 -29.55 18.48
N SER A 190 26.33 -29.22 17.39
CA SER A 190 27.40 -28.23 17.40
C SER A 190 26.88 -26.79 17.49
N PHE A 191 27.65 -25.88 18.09
CA PHE A 191 27.30 -24.45 18.12
C PHE A 191 27.10 -23.88 16.70
N GLY A 192 27.87 -24.34 15.72
CA GLY A 192 27.73 -23.96 14.32
C GLY A 192 26.34 -24.28 13.77
N SER A 193 25.80 -25.45 14.11
CA SER A 193 24.44 -25.84 13.71
C SER A 193 23.37 -24.90 14.27
N ILE A 194 23.52 -24.45 15.52
CA ILE A 194 22.58 -23.50 16.15
C ILE A 194 22.61 -22.16 15.43
N THR A 195 23.80 -21.65 15.07
CA THR A 195 23.93 -20.39 14.33
C THR A 195 23.33 -20.47 12.92
N GLN A 196 23.45 -21.61 12.24
CA GLN A 196 22.83 -21.81 10.92
C GLN A 196 21.30 -21.84 11.02
N VAL A 197 20.75 -22.53 12.02
CA VAL A 197 19.31 -22.51 12.30
C VAL A 197 18.85 -21.09 12.61
N GLN A 198 19.58 -20.35 13.44
CA GLN A 198 19.29 -18.95 13.75
C GLN A 198 19.25 -18.06 12.49
N LEU A 199 20.24 -18.19 11.62
CA LEU A 199 20.28 -17.44 10.37
C LEU A 199 19.08 -17.76 9.48
N ALA A 200 18.72 -19.05 9.37
CA ALA A 200 17.55 -19.48 8.61
C ALA A 200 16.26 -18.81 9.10
N PHE A 201 16.04 -18.71 10.41
CA PHE A 201 14.85 -18.07 10.98
C PHE A 201 14.78 -16.59 10.67
N VAL A 202 15.90 -15.90 10.89
CA VAL A 202 15.95 -14.45 10.71
C VAL A 202 15.65 -14.10 9.26
N GLN A 203 16.12 -14.92 8.31
CA GLN A 203 15.86 -14.71 6.89
C GLN A 203 14.42 -15.06 6.50
N MET A 204 13.85 -16.15 7.03
CA MET A 204 12.44 -16.49 6.77
C MET A 204 11.44 -15.41 7.24
N ILE A 205 11.77 -14.66 8.29
CA ILE A 205 10.93 -13.56 8.83
C ILE A 205 11.25 -12.21 8.17
N ALA A 206 12.43 -12.05 7.57
CA ALA A 206 12.85 -10.79 6.96
C ALA A 206 12.21 -10.50 5.60
N VAL A 207 11.44 -11.46 5.07
CA VAL A 207 10.58 -11.32 3.88
C VAL A 207 9.34 -10.50 4.22
#